data_AF-A0AA93BMM9-F1
#
_entry.id   AF-A0AA93BMM9-F1
#
_cell.length_a   1.000
_cell.length_b   1.000
_cell.length_c   1.000
_cell.angle_alpha   90.00
_cell.angle_beta   90.00
_cell.angle_gamma   90.00
#
_symmetry.space_group_name_H-M   'P 1'
#
loop_
_entity.id
_entity.type
_entity.pdbx_description
1 polymer ?
#
loop_
_entity_poly.entity_id
_entity_poly.type
_entity_poly.pdbx_seq_one_letter_code
_entity_poly.pdbx_strand_id
1 'polypeptide(L)'
;MKPNYSGMVNDRRHNLIRYSEVLLWYAESAARAGLSDLTEAKKCLKLVRSRAVTDVENVTLGDGTTVKIDNMSAAQLAEACYIEHGWEVAGNWVSMVTRRSDELRMDELKKNFEYRVTNAPVVISKKGDKEYTAQESVTVTGPWSEDRIYCPYPTTDGEKNPNLKK
;
A
#
# COMPACT_ATOMS: atom_id res chain seq x y z
N MET A 1 13.84 -16.02 32.50
CA MET A 1 13.83 -15.14 31.31
C MET A 1 12.38 -14.90 30.91
N LYS A 2 11.98 -13.65 30.64
CA LYS A 2 10.67 -13.40 30.02
C LYS A 2 10.72 -13.89 28.57
N PRO A 3 9.65 -14.52 28.04
CA PRO A 3 9.62 -14.92 26.64
C PRO A 3 9.80 -13.72 25.71
N ASN A 4 10.44 -13.91 24.56
CA ASN A 4 10.74 -12.86 23.59
C ASN A 4 9.47 -12.18 23.03
N TYR A 5 8.30 -12.77 23.24
CA TYR A 5 6.99 -12.24 22.86
C TYR A 5 6.29 -11.43 23.97
N SER A 6 6.88 -11.36 25.17
CA SER A 6 6.32 -10.60 26.29
C SER A 6 6.34 -9.10 25.96
N GLY A 7 5.17 -8.49 25.78
CA GLY A 7 5.00 -7.09 25.36
C GLY A 7 4.71 -6.89 23.86
N MET A 8 4.56 -7.95 23.07
CA MET A 8 4.16 -7.86 21.65
C MET A 8 2.67 -7.54 21.44
N VAL A 9 1.86 -7.66 22.48
CA VAL A 9 0.49 -7.17 22.51
C VAL A 9 0.48 -5.91 23.35
N ASN A 10 0.43 -4.75 22.69
CA ASN A 10 -0.19 -3.59 23.32
C ASN A 10 -1.69 -3.91 23.35
N ASP A 11 -2.42 -3.62 24.42
CA ASP A 11 -3.85 -3.97 24.55
C ASP A 11 -4.78 -3.24 23.54
N ARG A 12 -4.24 -2.76 22.40
CA ARG A 12 -5.03 -2.23 21.30
C ARG A 12 -5.60 -3.37 20.48
N ARG A 13 -6.83 -3.15 20.01
CA ARG A 13 -7.48 -4.04 19.06
C ARG A 13 -6.83 -3.89 17.68
N HIS A 14 -6.68 -5.02 16.99
CA HIS A 14 -6.34 -5.02 15.58
C HIS A 14 -7.56 -4.58 14.77
N ASN A 15 -7.45 -3.43 14.11
CA ASN A 15 -8.50 -2.94 13.22
C ASN A 15 -8.29 -3.56 11.84
N LEU A 16 -8.99 -4.66 11.57
CA LEU A 16 -8.91 -5.38 10.30
C LEU A 16 -9.45 -4.55 9.13
N ILE A 17 -10.52 -3.79 9.36
CA ILE A 17 -11.11 -2.87 8.39
C ILE A 17 -11.38 -1.55 9.13
N ARG A 18 -10.88 -0.44 8.58
CA ARG A 18 -11.21 0.92 9.05
C ARG A 18 -12.11 1.62 8.05
N TYR A 19 -12.86 2.59 8.55
CA TYR A 19 -13.76 3.39 7.71
C TYR A 19 -13.02 4.18 6.62
N SER A 20 -11.80 4.67 6.91
CA SER A 20 -10.95 5.33 5.91
C SER A 20 -10.60 4.43 4.73
N GLU A 21 -10.33 3.14 4.98
CA GLU A 21 -10.07 2.16 3.92
C GLU A 21 -11.31 1.96 3.04
N VAL A 22 -12.50 1.83 3.64
CA VAL A 22 -13.77 1.69 2.90
C VAL A 22 -14.06 2.91 2.01
N LEU A 23 -13.81 4.12 2.51
CA LEU A 23 -13.97 5.35 1.73
C LEU A 23 -13.06 5.36 0.50
N LEU A 24 -11.81 4.93 0.65
CA LEU A 24 -10.84 4.87 -0.45
C LEU A 24 -11.15 3.74 -1.43
N TRP A 25 -11.58 2.58 -0.96
CA TRP A 25 -12.02 1.48 -1.85
C TRP A 25 -13.23 1.88 -2.68
N TYR A 26 -14.21 2.56 -2.07
CA TYR A 26 -15.36 3.10 -2.80
C TYR A 26 -14.90 4.10 -3.87
N ALA A 27 -14.09 5.09 -3.49
CA ALA A 27 -13.65 6.14 -4.40
C ALA A 27 -12.83 5.57 -5.57
N GLU A 28 -11.89 4.66 -5.30
CA GLU A 28 -11.10 3.97 -6.32
C GLU A 28 -12.00 3.14 -7.24
N SER A 29 -12.93 2.35 -6.67
CA SER A 29 -13.82 1.47 -7.44
C SER A 29 -14.76 2.27 -8.34
N ALA A 30 -15.36 3.35 -7.82
CA ALA A 30 -16.22 4.26 -8.57
C ALA A 30 -15.47 4.88 -9.77
N ALA A 31 -14.24 5.32 -9.54
CA ALA A 31 -13.39 5.89 -10.56
C ALA A 31 -12.98 4.85 -11.62
N ARG A 32 -12.55 3.64 -11.21
CA ARG A 32 -12.16 2.56 -12.14
C ARG A 32 -13.33 1.98 -12.92
N ALA A 33 -14.52 1.95 -12.33
CA ALA A 33 -15.75 1.52 -13.01
C ALA A 33 -16.26 2.55 -14.03
N GLY A 34 -15.69 3.76 -14.07
CA GLY A 34 -16.06 4.80 -15.04
C GLY A 34 -17.42 5.42 -14.76
N LEU A 35 -17.81 5.58 -13.49
CA LEU A 35 -19.04 6.28 -13.13
C LEU A 35 -19.03 7.70 -13.72
N SER A 36 -20.18 8.12 -14.26
CA SER A 36 -20.34 9.45 -14.85
C SER A 36 -20.30 10.57 -13.81
N ASP A 37 -20.75 10.29 -12.59
CA ASP A 37 -20.68 11.20 -11.45
C ASP A 37 -19.67 10.69 -10.42
N LEU A 38 -18.59 11.45 -10.24
CA LEU A 38 -17.51 11.17 -9.29
C LEU A 38 -17.55 12.08 -8.06
N THR A 39 -18.65 12.82 -7.84
CA THR A 39 -18.77 13.79 -6.74
C THR A 39 -18.58 13.13 -5.39
N GLU A 40 -19.26 12.02 -5.12
CA GLU A 40 -19.11 11.32 -3.83
C GLU A 40 -17.73 10.67 -3.71
N ALA A 41 -17.16 10.12 -4.79
CA ALA A 41 -15.81 9.55 -4.77
C ALA A 41 -14.74 10.59 -4.41
N LYS A 42 -14.82 11.80 -5.00
CA LYS A 42 -13.95 12.93 -4.68
C LYS A 42 -14.12 13.38 -3.23
N LYS A 43 -15.35 13.41 -2.72
CA LYS A 43 -15.64 13.71 -1.31
C LYS A 43 -15.05 12.68 -0.35
N CYS A 44 -15.14 11.38 -0.68
CA CYS A 44 -14.51 10.32 0.12
C CYS A 44 -13.00 10.50 0.23
N LEU A 45 -12.30 10.80 -0.87
CA LEU A 45 -10.87 11.11 -0.85
C LEU A 45 -10.56 12.34 0.02
N LYS A 46 -11.32 13.43 -0.13
CA LYS A 46 -11.18 14.65 0.69
C LYS A 46 -11.38 14.38 2.18
N LEU A 47 -12.34 13.53 2.55
CA LEU A 47 -12.58 13.19 3.95
C LEU A 47 -11.36 12.52 4.59
N VAL A 48 -10.75 11.54 3.91
CA VAL A 48 -9.55 10.88 4.43
C VAL A 48 -8.38 11.86 4.54
N ARG A 49 -8.15 12.65 3.48
CA ARG A 49 -7.06 13.63 3.44
C ARG A 49 -7.21 14.74 4.48
N SER A 50 -8.42 15.22 4.73
CA SER A 50 -8.70 16.27 5.73
C SER A 50 -8.25 15.91 7.15
N ARG A 51 -8.18 14.61 7.46
CA ARG A 51 -7.65 14.11 8.73
C ARG A 51 -6.13 14.04 8.74
N ALA A 52 -5.50 13.73 7.61
CA ALA A 52 -4.10 13.34 7.53
C ALA A 52 -3.13 14.48 7.13
N VAL A 53 -3.59 15.44 6.32
CA VAL A 53 -2.72 16.45 5.70
C VAL A 53 -3.31 17.86 5.75
N THR A 54 -2.45 18.87 5.66
CA THR A 54 -2.85 20.28 5.56
C THR A 54 -3.33 20.63 4.15
N ASP A 55 -2.64 20.14 3.11
CA ASP A 55 -3.04 20.33 1.70
C ASP A 55 -4.00 19.23 1.26
N VAL A 56 -5.27 19.42 1.60
CA VAL A 56 -6.34 18.45 1.32
C VAL A 56 -6.63 18.34 -0.17
N GLU A 57 -6.61 19.47 -0.87
CA GLU A 57 -7.17 19.61 -2.22
C GLU A 57 -6.23 19.12 -3.31
N ASN A 58 -4.92 19.14 -3.09
CA ASN A 58 -3.94 18.77 -4.10
C ASN A 58 -3.29 17.42 -3.78
N VAL A 59 -3.20 16.55 -4.79
CA VAL A 59 -2.56 15.24 -4.66
C VAL A 59 -1.47 15.13 -5.71
N THR A 60 -0.28 14.69 -5.29
CA THR A 60 0.82 14.31 -6.18
C THR A 60 0.64 12.86 -6.61
N LEU A 61 0.53 12.62 -7.92
CA LEU A 61 0.37 11.32 -8.54
C LEU A 61 1.71 10.61 -8.76
N GLY A 62 1.69 9.37 -9.25
CA GLY A 62 2.90 8.56 -9.45
C GLY A 62 3.84 9.09 -10.53
N ASP A 63 3.33 9.92 -11.45
CA ASP A 63 4.12 10.63 -12.46
C ASP A 63 4.75 11.95 -11.94
N GLY A 64 4.51 12.30 -10.68
CA GLY A 64 4.99 13.52 -10.05
C GLY A 64 4.14 14.76 -10.32
N THR A 65 3.05 14.64 -11.09
CA THR A 65 2.12 15.76 -11.30
C THR A 65 1.25 15.98 -10.07
N THR A 66 0.97 17.24 -9.77
CA THR A 66 0.06 17.62 -8.67
C THR A 66 -1.25 18.10 -9.27
N VAL A 67 -2.35 17.42 -8.92
CA VAL A 67 -3.68 17.68 -9.47
C VAL A 67 -4.66 17.98 -8.33
N LYS A 68 -5.50 19.00 -8.52
CA LYS A 68 -6.59 19.29 -7.61
C LYS A 68 -7.67 18.21 -7.71
N ILE A 69 -8.15 17.69 -6.59
CA ILE A 69 -9.15 16.60 -6.53
C ILE A 69 -10.38 16.90 -7.41
N ASP A 70 -10.89 18.12 -7.36
CA ASP A 70 -12.06 18.53 -8.16
C ASP A 70 -11.83 18.40 -9.67
N ASN A 71 -10.59 18.54 -10.12
CA ASN A 71 -10.20 18.52 -11.54
C ASN A 71 -9.72 17.15 -12.02
N MET A 72 -9.66 16.13 -11.15
CA MET A 72 -9.20 14.80 -11.53
C MET A 72 -10.16 14.15 -12.52
N SER A 73 -9.58 13.58 -13.58
CA SER A 73 -10.22 12.55 -14.39
C SER A 73 -10.43 11.26 -13.58
N ALA A 74 -11.23 10.32 -14.12
CA ALA A 74 -11.46 9.02 -13.48
C ALA A 74 -10.14 8.25 -13.24
N ALA A 75 -9.21 8.25 -14.20
CA ALA A 75 -7.92 7.59 -14.06
C ALA A 75 -7.07 8.22 -12.94
N GLN A 76 -6.98 9.55 -12.91
CA GLN A 76 -6.24 10.28 -11.89
C GLN A 76 -6.84 10.09 -10.49
N LEU A 77 -8.18 10.07 -10.39
CA LEU A 77 -8.85 9.82 -9.11
C LEU A 77 -8.57 8.40 -8.60
N ALA A 78 -8.64 7.40 -9.48
CA ALA A 78 -8.33 6.02 -9.11
C ALA A 78 -6.88 5.86 -8.63
N GLU A 79 -5.93 6.50 -9.31
CA GLU A 79 -4.52 6.51 -8.91
C GLU A 79 -4.32 7.25 -7.57
N ALA A 80 -4.93 8.42 -7.41
CA ALA A 80 -4.88 9.18 -6.15
C ALA A 80 -5.40 8.35 -4.97
N CYS A 81 -6.52 7.63 -5.14
CA CYS A 81 -7.06 6.75 -4.10
C CYS A 81 -6.14 5.56 -3.79
N TYR A 82 -5.51 4.95 -4.80
CA TYR A 82 -4.52 3.89 -4.61
C TYR A 82 -3.28 4.36 -3.83
N ILE A 83 -2.79 5.58 -4.12
CA ILE A 83 -1.66 6.18 -3.40
C ILE A 83 -2.08 6.52 -1.96
N GLU A 84 -3.22 7.16 -1.77
CA GLU A 84 -3.74 7.53 -0.45
C GLU A 84 -3.98 6.30 0.43
N HIS A 85 -4.49 5.21 -0.15
CA HIS A 85 -4.67 3.95 0.58
C HIS A 85 -3.33 3.39 1.05
N GLY A 86 -2.29 3.44 0.21
CA GLY A 86 -0.93 3.08 0.57
C GLY A 86 -0.41 3.85 1.80
N TRP A 87 -0.67 5.16 1.88
CA TRP A 87 -0.34 5.98 3.05
C TRP A 87 -1.16 5.61 4.29
N GLU A 88 -2.47 5.39 4.12
CA GLU A 88 -3.38 5.09 5.23
C GLU A 88 -3.10 3.74 5.88
N VAL A 89 -2.59 2.75 5.13
CA VAL A 89 -2.26 1.39 5.62
C VAL A 89 -0.76 1.19 5.89
N ALA A 90 0.07 2.24 5.74
CA ALA A 90 1.49 2.16 5.98
C ALA A 90 1.80 1.67 7.41
N GLY A 91 2.48 0.53 7.53
CA GLY A 91 2.80 -0.10 8.82
C GLY A 91 1.63 -0.83 9.50
N ASN A 92 0.41 -0.80 8.94
CA ASN A 92 -0.73 -1.57 9.47
C ASN A 92 -0.76 -3.00 8.89
N TRP A 93 0.15 -3.84 9.39
CA TRP A 93 0.32 -5.22 8.89
C TRP A 93 -0.89 -6.15 9.13
N VAL A 94 -1.82 -5.74 10.00
CA VAL A 94 -3.07 -6.49 10.31
C VAL A 94 -4.29 -6.03 9.48
N SER A 95 -4.14 -5.04 8.59
CA SER A 95 -5.21 -4.62 7.68
C SER A 95 -5.65 -5.76 6.77
N MET A 96 -6.93 -5.80 6.42
CA MET A 96 -7.48 -6.73 5.43
C MET A 96 -6.82 -6.54 4.06
N VAL A 97 -6.58 -5.28 3.68
CA VAL A 97 -5.87 -4.92 2.45
C VAL A 97 -4.61 -4.16 2.85
N THR A 98 -3.48 -4.86 2.79
CA THR A 98 -2.15 -4.26 3.03
C THR A 98 -1.59 -3.66 1.75
N ARG A 99 -0.54 -2.85 1.86
CA ARG A 99 0.17 -2.30 0.68
C ARG A 99 0.60 -3.39 -0.32
N ARG A 100 1.05 -4.55 0.18
CA ARG A 100 1.36 -5.74 -0.64
C ARG A 100 0.13 -6.22 -1.43
N SER A 101 -1.05 -6.20 -0.81
CA SER A 101 -2.29 -6.65 -1.43
C SER A 101 -2.75 -5.68 -2.52
N ASP A 102 -2.55 -4.38 -2.32
CA ASP A 102 -2.77 -3.38 -3.38
C ASP A 102 -1.82 -3.59 -4.56
N GLU A 103 -0.53 -3.75 -4.28
CA GLU A 103 0.49 -3.99 -5.32
C GLU A 103 0.23 -5.30 -6.07
N LEU A 104 -0.29 -6.33 -5.40
CA LEU A 104 -0.73 -7.57 -6.05
C LEU A 104 -1.87 -7.31 -7.04
N ARG A 105 -2.93 -6.62 -6.59
CA ARG A 105 -4.10 -6.33 -7.45
C ARG A 105 -3.75 -5.41 -8.62
N MET A 106 -2.76 -4.55 -8.44
CA MET A 106 -2.30 -3.59 -9.45
C MET A 106 -1.16 -4.10 -10.33
N ASP A 107 -0.72 -5.35 -10.15
CA ASP A 107 0.42 -5.95 -10.87
C ASP A 107 1.75 -5.17 -10.70
N GLU A 108 1.95 -4.56 -9.53
CA GLU A 108 3.11 -3.71 -9.22
C GLU A 108 4.18 -4.45 -8.38
N LEU A 109 3.92 -5.71 -7.98
CA LEU A 109 4.85 -6.48 -7.14
C LEU A 109 6.23 -6.67 -7.78
N LYS A 110 6.29 -6.89 -9.10
CA LYS A 110 7.56 -7.03 -9.83
C LYS A 110 8.39 -5.76 -9.76
N LYS A 111 7.76 -4.62 -10.02
CA LYS A 111 8.40 -3.30 -9.96
C LYS A 111 8.93 -3.01 -8.54
N ASN A 112 8.16 -3.34 -7.51
CA ASN A 112 8.60 -3.19 -6.12
C ASN A 112 9.78 -4.14 -5.80
N PHE A 113 9.75 -5.38 -6.30
CA PHE A 113 10.88 -6.31 -6.17
C PHE A 113 12.16 -5.76 -6.79
N GLU A 114 12.10 -5.27 -8.03
CA GLU A 114 13.25 -4.70 -8.74
C GLU A 114 13.81 -3.45 -8.04
N TYR A 115 12.92 -2.60 -7.51
CA TYR A 115 13.28 -1.48 -6.65
C TYR A 115 14.06 -1.93 -5.41
N ARG A 116 13.58 -2.96 -4.70
CA ARG A 116 14.23 -3.50 -3.49
C ARG A 116 15.53 -4.26 -3.77
N VAL A 117 15.67 -4.89 -4.95
CA VAL A 117 16.94 -5.50 -5.39
C VAL A 117 18.00 -4.42 -5.62
N THR A 118 17.61 -3.26 -6.18
CA THR A 118 18.52 -2.13 -6.35
C THR A 118 18.95 -1.56 -4.99
N ASN A 119 18.05 -1.53 -4.01
CA ASN A 119 18.30 -1.09 -2.63
C ASN A 119 19.07 0.25 -2.54
N ALA A 120 18.69 1.23 -3.37
CA ALA A 120 19.33 2.54 -3.36
C ALA A 120 19.05 3.25 -2.02
N PRO A 121 20.05 3.90 -1.39
CA PRO A 121 19.83 4.69 -0.18
C PRO A 121 18.80 5.80 -0.41
N VAL A 122 17.85 5.92 0.51
CA VAL A 122 16.79 6.95 0.48
C VAL A 122 17.13 8.05 1.47
N VAL A 123 17.02 9.32 1.05
CA VAL A 123 17.19 10.47 1.95
C VAL A 123 15.93 10.64 2.80
N ILE A 124 16.07 10.45 4.12
CA ILE A 124 14.95 10.51 5.08
C ILE A 124 14.82 11.88 5.75
N SER A 125 15.89 12.67 5.81
CA SER A 125 15.87 14.01 6.40
C SER A 125 17.05 14.83 5.93
N LYS A 126 16.89 16.15 5.88
CA LYS A 126 17.96 17.12 5.66
C LYS A 126 17.98 18.12 6.82
N LYS A 127 19.15 18.39 7.37
CA LYS A 127 19.35 19.41 8.40
C LYS A 127 20.55 20.27 8.03
N GLY A 128 20.28 21.44 7.45
CA GLY A 128 21.30 22.25 6.79
C GLY A 128 21.90 21.46 5.62
N ASP A 129 23.24 21.44 5.54
CA ASP A 129 23.97 20.72 4.49
C ASP A 129 24.10 19.21 4.76
N LYS A 130 23.60 18.72 5.91
CA LYS A 130 23.68 17.30 6.26
C LYS A 130 22.43 16.55 5.81
N GLU A 131 22.65 15.54 4.97
CA GLU A 131 21.63 14.56 4.59
C GLU A 131 21.72 13.32 5.47
N TYR A 132 20.56 12.82 5.91
CA TYR A 132 20.41 11.55 6.60
C TYR A 132 19.79 10.56 5.63
N THR A 133 20.46 9.43 5.41
CA THR A 133 20.00 8.38 4.51
C THR A 133 19.67 7.10 5.27
N ALA A 134 18.76 6.32 4.71
CA ALA A 134 18.43 4.97 5.16
C ALA A 134 18.52 4.01 3.97
N GLN A 135 18.96 2.78 4.25
CA GLN A 135 19.05 1.70 3.27
C GLN A 135 18.57 0.41 3.95
N GLU A 136 17.91 -0.49 3.22
CA GLU A 136 17.49 -1.76 3.80
C GLU A 136 18.72 -2.58 4.20
N SER A 137 18.77 -3.03 5.45
CA SER A 137 19.87 -3.85 5.98
C SER A 137 19.81 -5.29 5.49
N VAL A 138 18.63 -5.78 5.13
CA VAL A 138 18.41 -7.12 4.58
C VAL A 138 18.24 -6.98 3.08
N THR A 139 19.24 -7.44 2.33
CA THR A 139 19.24 -7.36 0.86
C THR A 139 18.33 -8.40 0.23
N VAL A 140 17.53 -7.98 -0.73
CA VAL A 140 16.76 -8.88 -1.59
C VAL A 140 17.68 -9.38 -2.70
N THR A 141 17.72 -10.70 -2.92
CA THR A 141 18.60 -11.33 -3.92
C THR A 141 17.84 -12.33 -4.80
N GLY A 142 18.39 -12.58 -6.00
CA GLY A 142 17.86 -13.53 -6.98
C GLY A 142 16.93 -12.90 -8.02
N PRO A 143 16.53 -13.66 -9.06
CA PRO A 143 15.65 -13.18 -10.10
C PRO A 143 14.18 -13.15 -9.65
N TRP A 144 13.40 -12.26 -10.26
CA TRP A 144 11.95 -12.25 -10.16
C TRP A 144 11.36 -13.54 -10.76
N SER A 145 10.32 -14.08 -10.11
CA SER A 145 9.44 -15.11 -10.67
C SER A 145 8.04 -14.97 -10.09
N GLU A 146 7.02 -15.30 -10.89
CA GLU A 146 5.60 -15.25 -10.46
C GLU A 146 5.30 -16.21 -9.31
N ASP A 147 6.09 -17.28 -9.19
CA ASP A 147 6.04 -18.23 -8.07
C ASP A 147 6.22 -17.59 -6.69
N ARG A 148 6.80 -16.39 -6.62
CA ARG A 148 7.02 -15.61 -5.38
C ARG A 148 5.79 -14.81 -4.95
N ILE A 149 4.76 -14.74 -5.79
CA ILE A 149 3.53 -14.00 -5.50
C ILE A 149 2.71 -14.69 -4.41
N TYR A 150 2.68 -16.03 -4.40
CA TYR A 150 1.87 -16.81 -3.48
C TYR A 150 2.72 -17.58 -2.49
N CYS A 151 2.21 -17.74 -1.27
CA CYS A 151 2.81 -18.68 -0.33
C CYS A 151 2.73 -20.09 -0.92
N PRO A 152 3.80 -20.90 -0.83
CA PRO A 152 3.73 -22.29 -1.25
C PRO A 152 2.70 -23.03 -0.38
N TYR A 153 2.03 -24.03 -0.97
CA TYR A 153 1.25 -24.97 -0.17
C TYR A 153 2.17 -25.61 0.89
N PRO A 154 1.70 -25.74 2.15
CA PRO A 154 2.46 -26.46 3.16
C PRO A 154 2.80 -27.86 2.67
N THR A 155 4.05 -28.29 2.84
CA THR A 155 4.53 -29.60 2.36
C THR A 155 3.62 -30.74 2.84
N THR A 156 3.22 -30.69 4.11
CA THR A 156 2.33 -31.69 4.71
C THR A 156 0.96 -31.77 4.06
N ASP A 157 0.46 -30.66 3.51
CA ASP A 157 -0.85 -30.63 2.87
C ASP A 157 -0.75 -31.23 1.46
N GLY A 158 0.32 -30.88 0.73
CA GLY A 158 0.63 -31.49 -0.57
C GLY A 158 0.88 -33.00 -0.49
N GLU A 159 1.57 -33.47 0.56
CA GLU A 159 1.78 -34.91 0.82
C GLU A 159 0.47 -35.65 1.08
N LYS A 160 -0.47 -35.04 1.82
CA LYS A 160 -1.76 -35.65 2.17
C LYS A 160 -2.76 -35.63 1.03
N ASN A 161 -2.73 -34.60 0.19
CA ASN A 161 -3.65 -34.45 -0.92
C ASN A 161 -2.88 -34.29 -2.24
N PRO A 162 -2.66 -35.39 -3.00
CA PRO A 162 -1.95 -35.33 -4.28
C PRO A 162 -2.69 -34.53 -5.35
N ASN A 163 -3.94 -34.11 -5.11
CA ASN A 163 -4.68 -33.22 -6.01
C ASN A 163 -4.37 -31.74 -5.80
N LEU A 164 -3.64 -31.36 -4.73
CA LEU A 164 -3.17 -30.00 -4.55
C LEU A 164 -2.05 -29.72 -5.57
N LYS A 165 -2.34 -28.84 -6.52
CA LYS A 165 -1.39 -28.35 -7.51
C LYS A 165 -1.18 -26.86 -7.30
N LYS A 166 0.06 -26.43 -7.43
CA LYS A 166 0.43 -25.01 -7.45
C LYS A 166 -0.07 -24.34 -8.72
#